data_AF-A0A812PT60-F1
#
_entry.id   AF-A0A812PT60-F1
#
_cell.length_a   1.000
_cell.length_b   1.000
_cell.length_c   1.000
_cell.angle_alpha   90.00
_cell.angle_beta   90.00
_cell.angle_gamma   90.00
#
_symmetry.space_group_name_H-M   'P 1'
#
loop_
_entity.id
_entity.type
_entity.pdbx_description
1 polymer ?
#
loop_
_entity_poly.entity_id
_entity_poly.type
_entity_poly.pdbx_seq_one_letter_code
_entity_poly.pdbx_strand_id
1 'polypeptide(L)'
;MSRAAFRTLGAEDEEEDDPRKHDCKGKLDQREAVFNFKQQKLQTDMEMWFMEEIPEIYGADSDDLDESLQEDAQAEIIAKICSTGDCEAMRQTLLDWLVQCPDPHRRDDFVGKAVSMALKVNMAGRSQK
;
A
#
# COMPACT_ATOMS: atom_id res chain seq x y z
N MET A 1 -47.19 49.13 -31.90
CA MET A 1 -47.30 47.94 -32.77
C MET A 1 -46.20 46.96 -32.36
N SER A 2 -46.61 45.73 -31.98
CA SER A 2 -46.01 44.40 -32.24
C SER A 2 -44.49 44.23 -32.41
N ARG A 3 -43.82 43.13 -32.05
CA ARG A 3 -44.02 41.93 -31.20
C ARG A 3 -42.66 41.19 -31.32
N ALA A 4 -42.14 40.72 -30.19
CA ALA A 4 -41.31 39.51 -29.96
C ALA A 4 -40.26 39.01 -30.98
N ALA A 5 -39.02 38.80 -30.49
CA ALA A 5 -38.27 37.52 -30.42
C ALA A 5 -36.86 37.79 -29.85
N PHE A 6 -36.57 37.59 -28.56
CA PHE A 6 -36.10 36.34 -27.93
C PHE A 6 -34.95 35.64 -28.70
N ARG A 7 -33.71 35.81 -28.24
CA ARG A 7 -32.90 34.68 -27.75
C ARG A 7 -31.75 35.17 -26.86
N THR A 8 -31.86 34.79 -25.61
CA THR A 8 -30.82 34.75 -24.57
C THR A 8 -29.67 33.83 -25.00
N LEU A 9 -28.44 34.32 -24.91
CA LEU A 9 -27.24 33.52 -24.63
C LEU A 9 -26.98 33.80 -23.13
N GLY A 10 -27.42 32.98 -22.18
CA GLY A 10 -26.88 31.64 -21.90
C GLY A 10 -25.50 31.83 -21.28
N ALA A 11 -25.41 32.24 -20.00
CA ALA A 11 -25.45 31.38 -18.81
C ALA A 11 -24.32 30.33 -18.81
N GLU A 12 -23.33 30.59 -17.96
CA GLU A 12 -22.77 29.66 -16.97
C GLU A 12 -22.45 28.23 -17.47
N ASP A 13 -21.15 27.96 -17.59
CA ASP A 13 -20.54 26.63 -17.53
C ASP A 13 -19.18 26.90 -16.88
N GLU A 14 -19.13 27.09 -15.55
CA GLU A 14 -18.79 26.02 -14.61
C GLU A 14 -17.77 25.06 -15.24
N GLU A 15 -16.48 25.41 -15.14
CA GLU A 15 -15.45 24.38 -15.22
C GLU A 15 -15.69 23.41 -14.06
N GLU A 16 -16.43 22.35 -14.36
CA GLU A 16 -16.44 21.12 -13.58
C GLU A 16 -15.00 20.57 -13.57
N ASP A 17 -14.26 20.96 -12.52
CA ASP A 17 -13.16 20.20 -11.97
C ASP A 17 -13.67 18.79 -11.67
N ASP A 18 -13.53 17.86 -12.63
CA ASP A 18 -13.86 16.44 -12.43
C ASP A 18 -12.74 15.82 -11.57
N PRO A 19 -13.00 15.47 -10.30
CA PRO A 19 -11.98 14.97 -9.39
C PRO A 19 -11.61 13.50 -9.66
N ARG A 20 -11.96 12.92 -10.81
CA ARG A 20 -11.82 11.48 -11.08
C ARG A 20 -10.73 11.10 -12.08
N LYS A 21 -9.84 12.01 -12.47
CA LYS A 21 -8.59 11.63 -13.16
C LYS A 21 -7.48 11.25 -12.17
N HIS A 22 -7.73 10.21 -11.37
CA HIS A 22 -6.63 9.46 -10.76
C HIS A 22 -6.21 8.33 -11.69
N ASP A 23 -5.72 8.68 -12.89
CA ASP A 23 -5.07 7.73 -13.79
C ASP A 23 -3.63 7.50 -13.31
N CYS A 24 -3.51 6.81 -12.18
CA CYS A 24 -2.29 6.14 -11.77
C CYS A 24 -2.49 4.64 -11.99
N LYS A 25 -2.74 4.23 -13.24
CA LYS A 25 -2.56 2.82 -13.65
C LYS A 25 -1.09 2.56 -13.95
N GLY A 26 -0.26 2.66 -12.90
CA GLY A 26 0.96 1.89 -12.86
C GLY A 26 0.54 0.41 -12.87
N LYS A 27 0.85 -0.31 -13.94
CA LYS A 27 0.65 -1.76 -14.00
C LYS A 27 1.61 -2.38 -12.99
N LEU A 28 1.16 -2.55 -11.75
CA LEU A 28 1.79 -3.43 -10.78
C LEU A 28 1.84 -4.81 -11.41
N ASP A 29 3.05 -5.34 -11.60
CA ASP A 29 3.32 -6.67 -12.14
C ASP A 29 2.76 -7.70 -11.14
N GLN A 30 1.48 -8.03 -11.30
CA GLN A 30 0.73 -8.98 -10.49
C GLN A 30 1.28 -10.39 -10.74
N ARG A 31 2.36 -10.75 -10.04
CA ARG A 31 2.69 -12.16 -9.85
C ARG A 31 1.60 -12.79 -8.96
N GLU A 32 0.97 -13.82 -9.52
CA GLU A 32 -0.34 -14.35 -9.17
C GLU A 32 -0.45 -14.92 -7.74
N ALA A 33 -0.83 -14.07 -6.79
CA ALA A 33 -1.81 -14.43 -5.78
C ALA A 33 -3.14 -13.79 -6.20
N VAL A 34 -4.23 -14.56 -6.32
CA VAL A 34 -5.55 -14.02 -6.70
C VAL A 34 -6.11 -13.20 -5.53
N PHE A 35 -5.51 -12.06 -5.25
CA PHE A 35 -5.96 -11.09 -4.27
C PHE A 35 -7.15 -10.34 -4.84
N ASN A 36 -8.23 -10.21 -4.06
CA ASN A 36 -9.32 -9.32 -4.44
C ASN A 36 -8.85 -7.86 -4.41
N PHE A 37 -9.62 -6.94 -5.03
CA PHE A 37 -9.26 -5.52 -5.10
C PHE A 37 -8.97 -4.90 -3.72
N LYS A 38 -9.67 -5.34 -2.67
CA LYS A 38 -9.46 -4.87 -1.30
C LYS A 38 -8.14 -5.38 -0.72
N GLN A 39 -7.77 -6.63 -0.99
CA GLN A 39 -6.47 -7.19 -0.60
C GLN A 39 -5.32 -6.51 -1.32
N GLN A 40 -5.44 -6.28 -2.63
CA GLN A 40 -4.44 -5.56 -3.42
C GLN A 40 -4.21 -4.16 -2.86
N LYS A 41 -5.30 -3.41 -2.59
CA LYS A 41 -5.18 -2.08 -1.98
C LYS A 41 -4.46 -2.12 -0.63
N LEU A 42 -4.86 -3.03 0.26
CA LEU A 42 -4.24 -3.16 1.58
C LEU A 42 -2.78 -3.59 1.51
N GLN A 43 -2.42 -4.40 0.52
CA GLN A 43 -1.04 -4.79 0.26
C GLN A 43 -0.23 -3.60 -0.26
N THR A 44 -0.74 -2.83 -1.23
CA THR A 44 -0.08 -1.61 -1.71
C THR A 44 0.08 -0.58 -0.59
N ASP A 45 -0.92 -0.40 0.27
CA ASP A 45 -0.81 0.47 1.46
C ASP A 45 0.30 -0.01 2.41
N MET A 46 0.53 -1.33 2.50
CA MET A 46 1.62 -1.94 3.27
C MET A 46 2.98 -1.74 2.62
N GLU A 47 3.09 -1.92 1.30
CA GLU A 47 4.30 -1.69 0.51
C GLU A 47 4.77 -0.24 0.62
N MET A 48 3.85 0.73 0.45
CA MET A 48 4.16 2.15 0.63
C MET A 48 4.67 2.46 2.03
N TRP A 49 4.02 1.89 3.06
CA TRP A 49 4.47 2.11 4.44
C TRP A 49 5.84 1.46 4.72
N PHE A 50 6.17 0.30 4.13
CA PHE A 50 7.48 -0.32 4.29
C PHE A 50 8.60 0.55 3.70
N MET A 51 8.37 1.13 2.51
CA MET A 51 9.34 2.02 1.87
C MET A 51 9.61 3.30 2.68
N GLU A 52 8.63 3.80 3.43
CA GLU A 52 8.82 4.94 4.32
C GLU A 52 9.51 4.54 5.64
N GLU A 53 9.07 3.45 6.26
CA GLU A 53 9.44 3.13 7.64
C GLU A 53 10.76 2.34 7.75
N ILE A 54 11.11 1.50 6.77
CA ILE A 54 12.38 0.74 6.82
C ILE A 54 13.60 1.69 6.81
N PRO A 55 13.71 2.67 5.89
CA PRO A 55 14.79 3.67 5.95
C PRO A 55 14.85 4.40 7.29
N GLU A 56 13.70 4.78 7.86
CA GLU A 56 13.63 5.45 9.16
C GLU A 56 14.14 4.59 10.33
N ILE A 57 13.84 3.28 10.33
CA ILE A 57 14.27 2.35 11.38
C ILE A 57 15.79 2.17 11.35
N TYR A 58 16.37 2.08 10.14
CA TYR A 58 17.81 1.90 9.96
C TYR A 58 18.59 3.22 9.96
N GLY A 59 17.90 4.36 9.88
CA GLY A 59 18.51 5.69 9.87
C GLY A 59 19.37 5.94 8.63
N ALA A 60 19.01 5.30 7.51
CA ALA A 60 19.69 5.37 6.22
C ALA A 60 18.68 5.75 5.14
N ASP A 61 19.15 6.24 4.00
CA ASP A 61 18.31 6.43 2.82
C ASP A 61 17.99 5.06 2.19
N SER A 62 16.89 4.97 1.45
CA SER A 62 16.42 3.71 0.83
C SER A 62 17.46 3.05 -0.06
N ASP A 63 18.26 3.86 -0.75
CA ASP A 63 19.31 3.41 -1.69
C ASP A 63 20.58 2.92 -0.95
N ASP A 64 20.76 3.34 0.30
CA ASP A 64 21.90 2.98 1.16
C ASP A 64 21.61 1.76 2.05
N LEU A 65 20.38 1.25 2.03
CA LEU A 65 20.00 0.01 2.71
C LEU A 65 20.68 -1.20 2.07
N ASP A 66 20.93 -2.22 2.89
CA ASP A 66 21.36 -3.54 2.40
C ASP A 66 20.36 -4.07 1.36
N GLU A 67 20.85 -4.76 0.32
CA GLU A 67 20.01 -5.34 -0.74
C GLU A 67 18.86 -6.19 -0.19
N SER A 68 19.07 -6.85 0.97
CA SER A 68 18.04 -7.63 1.65
C SER A 68 16.91 -6.79 2.28
N LEU A 69 17.08 -5.47 2.40
CA LEU A 69 16.12 -4.52 2.95
C LEU A 69 15.56 -3.56 1.88
N GLN A 70 16.04 -3.64 0.65
CA GLN A 70 15.57 -2.84 -0.47
C GLN A 70 14.21 -3.31 -1.01
N GLU A 71 13.60 -2.52 -1.91
CA GLU A 71 12.23 -2.67 -2.40
C GLU A 71 11.89 -4.10 -2.87
N ASP A 72 12.79 -4.77 -3.60
CA ASP A 72 12.57 -6.13 -4.08
C ASP A 72 12.41 -7.14 -2.94
N ALA A 73 13.29 -7.06 -1.93
CA ALA A 73 13.24 -7.94 -0.77
C ALA A 73 12.04 -7.60 0.16
N GLN A 74 11.66 -6.33 0.23
CA GLN A 74 10.43 -5.89 0.90
C GLN A 74 9.18 -6.51 0.24
N ALA A 75 9.11 -6.49 -1.09
CA ALA A 75 7.98 -7.09 -1.81
C ALA A 75 7.87 -8.61 -1.55
N GLU A 76 9.00 -9.32 -1.54
CA GLU A 76 9.03 -10.75 -1.22
C GLU A 76 8.58 -11.03 0.23
N ILE A 77 9.06 -10.26 1.20
CA ILE A 77 8.67 -10.47 2.61
C ILE A 77 7.19 -10.16 2.83
N ILE A 78 6.66 -9.12 2.18
CA ILE A 78 5.24 -8.73 2.24
C ILE A 78 4.36 -9.85 1.67
N ALA A 79 4.71 -10.40 0.51
CA ALA A 79 3.98 -11.52 -0.09
C ALA A 79 3.97 -12.75 0.83
N LYS A 80 5.10 -13.05 1.48
CA LYS A 80 5.24 -14.17 2.41
C LYS A 80 4.38 -13.99 3.67
N ILE A 81 4.42 -12.84 4.32
CA ILE A 81 3.62 -12.61 5.54
C ILE A 81 2.12 -12.51 5.25
N CYS A 82 1.72 -11.93 4.12
CA CYS A 82 0.30 -11.85 3.74
C CYS A 82 -0.32 -13.24 3.46
N SER A 83 0.49 -14.21 3.01
CA SER A 83 0.05 -15.58 2.73
C SER A 83 0.13 -16.53 3.95
N THR A 84 0.95 -16.21 4.96
CA THR A 84 1.22 -17.10 6.12
C THR A 84 0.00 -17.33 7.02
N GLY A 85 -0.90 -16.35 7.18
CA GLY A 85 -2.16 -16.48 7.92
C GLY A 85 -2.05 -16.73 9.44
N ASP A 86 -0.86 -17.04 9.96
CA ASP A 86 -0.54 -17.19 11.38
C ASP A 86 0.32 -16.03 11.91
N CYS A 87 -0.09 -15.43 13.03
CA CYS A 87 0.53 -14.22 13.57
C CYS A 87 1.96 -14.45 14.08
N GLU A 88 2.20 -15.61 14.71
CA GLU A 88 3.50 -15.93 15.30
C GLU A 88 4.53 -16.20 14.20
N ALA A 89 4.14 -16.96 13.18
CA ALA A 89 4.96 -17.20 12.00
C ALA A 89 5.25 -15.91 11.20
N MET A 90 4.27 -15.00 11.06
CA MET A 90 4.52 -13.67 10.46
C MET A 90 5.54 -12.86 11.26
N ARG A 91 5.37 -12.81 12.60
CA ARG A 91 6.29 -12.11 13.49
C ARG A 91 7.69 -12.66 13.38
N GLN A 92 7.85 -13.99 13.46
CA GLN A 92 9.16 -14.62 13.36
C GLN A 92 9.81 -14.34 12.00
N THR A 93 9.05 -14.44 10.91
CA THR A 93 9.52 -14.12 9.55
C THR A 93 10.07 -12.70 9.45
N LEU A 94 9.39 -11.71 10.07
CA LEU A 94 9.85 -10.33 10.08
C LEU A 94 11.06 -10.11 10.99
N LEU A 95 11.10 -10.76 12.16
CA LEU A 95 12.25 -10.68 13.06
C LEU A 95 13.52 -11.28 12.45
N ASP A 96 13.38 -12.38 11.71
CA ASP A 96 14.49 -13.02 11.00
C ASP A 96 14.96 -12.18 9.81
N TRP A 97 14.06 -11.42 9.18
CA TRP A 97 14.38 -10.53 8.07
C TRP A 97 15.03 -9.21 8.52
N LEU A 98 14.55 -8.62 9.61
CA LEU A 98 15.07 -7.37 10.20
C LEU A 98 16.33 -7.60 11.07
N VAL A 99 17.23 -8.46 10.59
CA VAL A 99 18.51 -8.70 11.24
C VAL A 99 19.33 -7.41 11.27
N GLN A 100 20.07 -7.20 12.37
CA GLN A 100 20.92 -6.02 12.59
C GLN A 100 20.18 -4.68 12.71
N CYS A 101 18.87 -4.68 12.95
CA CYS A 101 18.14 -3.46 13.28
C CYS A 101 18.79 -2.71 14.46
N PRO A 102 19.17 -1.42 14.30
CA PRO A 102 19.91 -0.67 15.31
C PRO A 102 19.08 -0.39 16.57
N ASP A 103 17.75 -0.28 16.43
CA ASP A 103 16.81 -0.06 17.52
C ASP A 103 15.84 -1.24 17.69
N PRO A 104 16.02 -2.10 18.72
CA PRO A 104 15.12 -3.21 18.99
C PRO A 104 13.68 -2.78 19.31
N HIS A 105 13.47 -1.59 19.87
CA HIS A 105 12.13 -1.11 20.21
C HIS A 105 11.37 -0.70 18.95
N ARG A 106 12.00 0.09 18.07
CA ARG A 106 11.41 0.42 16.76
C ARG A 106 11.17 -0.81 15.90
N ARG A 107 12.06 -1.80 15.96
CA ARG A 107 11.86 -3.10 15.32
C ARG A 107 10.58 -3.77 15.82
N ASP A 108 10.41 -3.90 17.13
CA ASP A 108 9.27 -4.61 17.70
C ASP A 108 7.94 -3.88 17.40
N ASP A 109 7.94 -2.55 17.40
CA ASP A 109 6.80 -1.72 16.99
C ASP A 109 6.47 -1.89 15.50
N PHE A 110 7.50 -1.87 14.64
CA PHE A 110 7.36 -2.15 13.22
C PHE A 110 6.74 -3.51 12.97
N VAL A 111 7.30 -4.55 13.61
CA VAL A 111 6.82 -5.93 13.48
C VAL A 111 5.36 -6.03 13.93
N GLY A 112 4.99 -5.39 15.05
CA GLY A 112 3.61 -5.34 15.52
C GLY A 112 2.65 -4.73 14.50
N LYS A 113 3.03 -3.60 13.89
CA LYS A 113 2.23 -2.90 12.87
C LYS A 113 2.16 -3.69 11.56
N ALA A 114 3.28 -4.24 11.10
CA ALA A 114 3.38 -5.08 9.90
C ALA A 114 2.49 -6.33 10.00
N VAL A 115 2.51 -7.04 11.14
CA VAL A 115 1.64 -8.19 11.39
C VAL A 115 0.16 -7.76 11.36
N SER A 116 -0.18 -6.62 11.97
CA SER A 116 -1.55 -6.08 11.94
C SER A 116 -2.02 -5.78 10.51
N MET A 117 -1.16 -5.20 9.66
CA MET A 117 -1.46 -4.94 8.25
C MET A 117 -1.62 -6.23 7.44
N ALA A 118 -0.69 -7.18 7.59
CA ALA A 118 -0.75 -8.49 6.94
C ALA A 118 -2.01 -9.28 7.32
N LEU A 119 -2.43 -9.20 8.59
CA LEU A 119 -3.69 -9.81 9.05
C LEU A 119 -4.91 -9.17 8.39
N LYS A 120 -4.93 -7.84 8.20
CA LYS A 120 -6.02 -7.17 7.47
C LYS A 120 -6.09 -7.66 6.02
N VAL A 121 -4.94 -7.83 5.35
CA VAL A 121 -4.85 -8.41 4.00
C VAL A 121 -5.39 -9.85 4.01
N ASN A 122 -5.00 -10.66 4.98
CA ASN A 122 -5.45 -12.05 5.08
C ASN A 122 -6.97 -12.16 5.33
N MET A 123 -7.50 -11.40 6.29
CA MET A 123 -8.92 -11.39 6.63
C MET A 123 -9.80 -10.88 5.49
N ALA A 124 -9.33 -9.88 4.74
CA ALA A 124 -10.03 -9.36 3.56
C ALA A 124 -10.21 -10.42 2.45
N GLY A 125 -9.36 -11.46 2.40
CA GLY A 125 -9.53 -12.61 1.51
C GLY A 125 -10.45 -13.69 2.05
N ARG A 126 -10.59 -13.82 3.38
CA ARG A 126 -11.44 -14.85 4.01
C ARG A 126 -12.93 -14.51 3.99
N SER A 127 -13.31 -13.24 3.96
CA SER A 127 -14.73 -12.82 3.90
C SER A 127 -15.47 -13.16 2.60
N GLN A 128 -14.78 -13.74 1.59
CA GLN A 128 -15.40 -14.15 0.32
C GLN A 128 -15.48 -15.67 0.12
N LYS A 129 -15.18 -16.49 1.15
CA LYS A 129 -15.38 -17.96 1.09
C LYS A 129 -16.64 -18.40 1.80
#